data_AF-A0A8X8YB87-F1
#
_entry.id   AF-A0A8X8YB87-F1
#
_cell.length_a   1.000
_cell.length_b   1.000
_cell.length_c   1.000
_cell.angle_alpha   90.00
_cell.angle_beta   90.00
_cell.angle_gamma   90.00
#
_symmetry.space_group_name_H-M   'P 1'
#
loop_
_entity.id
_entity.type
_entity.pdbx_description
1 polymer ?
#
loop_
_entity_poly.entity_id
_entity_poly.type
_entity_poly.pdbx_seq_one_letter_code
_entity_poly.pdbx_strand_id
1 'polypeptide(L)'
;MPPASFPLVVILILSAAFLAAPTSETVYDILRYYRFPPGLVPRGVVTRFRLNSNTGQFALYLNKTCSFTAYGYDVRFQTQIRGVIRDEEIEGLRGVQVRMMNFWSDLVEVEVVEDGEEVEFSNGFAAVDMPVYNFFNIPMCGCGFDCRRSFAGT
;
A
#
# COMPACT_ATOMS: atom_id res chain seq x y z
N MET A 1 -16.77 45.18 58.28
CA MET A 1 -15.94 45.60 57.13
C MET A 1 -15.41 44.34 56.45
N PRO A 2 -15.35 44.29 55.11
CA PRO A 2 -16.36 43.80 54.17
C PRO A 2 -16.20 42.30 53.82
N PRO A 3 -17.13 41.75 52.98
CA PRO A 3 -17.21 40.33 52.63
C PRO A 3 -16.36 40.01 51.39
N ALA A 4 -15.94 38.75 51.25
CA ALA A 4 -15.38 38.24 50.00
C ALA A 4 -16.23 37.05 49.53
N SER A 5 -17.35 37.40 48.89
CA SER A 5 -18.10 36.55 47.99
C SER A 5 -17.18 36.11 46.83
N PHE A 6 -16.82 34.83 46.77
CA PHE A 6 -16.23 34.24 45.58
C PHE A 6 -17.35 33.61 44.76
N PRO A 7 -17.68 34.13 43.56
CA PRO A 7 -18.60 33.46 42.67
C PRO A 7 -17.90 32.21 42.16
N LEU A 8 -18.37 31.04 42.58
CA LEU A 8 -17.84 29.77 42.10
C LEU A 8 -18.33 29.60 40.66
N VAL A 9 -17.40 29.85 39.75
CA VAL A 9 -17.52 29.81 38.29
C VAL A 9 -18.23 28.54 37.85
N VAL A 10 -19.37 28.70 37.18
CA VAL A 10 -20.06 27.61 36.47
C VAL A 10 -19.20 27.26 35.26
N ILE A 11 -18.49 26.14 35.34
CA ILE A 11 -17.72 25.60 34.22
C ILE A 11 -18.71 24.97 33.24
N LEU A 12 -19.04 25.70 32.19
CA LEU A 12 -19.85 25.22 31.06
C LEU A 12 -19.00 24.21 30.28
N ILE A 13 -19.29 22.93 30.45
CA ILE A 13 -18.60 21.84 29.75
C ILE A 13 -19.07 21.87 28.29
N LEU A 14 -18.28 22.50 27.43
CA LEU A 14 -18.50 22.49 25.99
C LEU A 14 -18.14 21.09 25.48
N SER A 15 -19.14 20.24 25.26
CA SER A 15 -18.96 18.95 24.59
C SER A 15 -18.60 19.21 23.13
N ALA A 16 -17.30 19.21 22.84
CA ALA A 16 -16.79 19.20 21.47
C ALA A 16 -17.19 17.86 20.83
N ALA A 17 -18.24 17.88 20.01
CA ALA A 17 -18.51 16.79 19.10
C ALA A 17 -17.35 16.71 18.11
N PHE A 18 -16.45 15.75 18.30
CA PHE A 18 -15.43 15.40 17.33
C PHE A 18 -16.15 14.85 16.09
N LEU A 19 -16.36 15.71 15.10
CA LEU A 19 -16.65 15.28 13.73
C LEU A 19 -15.39 14.60 13.20
N ALA A 20 -15.30 13.27 13.36
CA ALA A 20 -14.32 12.47 12.65
C ALA A 20 -14.62 12.61 11.15
N ALA A 21 -13.79 13.39 10.46
CA ALA A 21 -13.81 13.41 9.00
C ALA A 21 -13.58 11.96 8.51
N PRO A 22 -14.28 11.48 7.48
CA PRO A 22 -13.98 10.18 6.90
C PRO A 22 -12.54 10.23 6.39
N THR A 23 -11.64 9.55 7.10
CA THR A 23 -10.29 9.28 6.60
C THR A 23 -10.50 8.40 5.38
N SER A 24 -10.33 8.96 4.19
CA SER A 24 -10.26 8.16 2.98
C SER A 24 -9.06 7.24 3.12
N GLU A 25 -9.29 5.99 3.53
CA GLU A 25 -8.23 4.99 3.63
C GLU A 25 -7.49 4.91 2.31
N THR A 26 -6.18 5.14 2.36
CA THR A 26 -5.34 4.99 1.18
C THR A 26 -5.08 3.50 0.96
N VAL A 27 -4.71 3.12 -0.27
CA VAL A 27 -4.28 1.74 -0.55
C VAL A 27 -3.15 1.29 0.39
N TYR A 28 -2.29 2.23 0.83
CA TYR A 28 -1.20 1.95 1.75
C TYR A 28 -1.67 1.64 3.17
N ASP A 29 -2.77 2.25 3.61
CA ASP A 29 -3.36 1.96 4.92
C ASP A 29 -4.01 0.58 4.92
N ILE A 30 -4.66 0.22 3.82
CA ILE A 30 -5.23 -1.11 3.60
C ILE A 30 -4.14 -2.19 3.58
N LEU A 31 -3.04 -1.97 2.85
CA LEU A 31 -1.91 -2.90 2.86
C LEU A 31 -1.42 -3.13 4.30
N ARG A 32 -1.20 -2.06 5.08
CA ARG A 32 -0.76 -2.18 6.48
C ARG A 32 -1.78 -2.91 7.36
N TYR A 33 -3.08 -2.65 7.16
CA TYR A 33 -4.14 -3.32 7.90
C TYR A 33 -4.08 -4.84 7.71
N TYR A 34 -3.84 -5.29 6.47
CA TYR A 34 -3.65 -6.70 6.12
C TYR A 34 -2.19 -7.18 6.29
N ARG A 35 -1.37 -6.47 7.07
CA ARG A 35 0.04 -6.77 7.40
C ARG A 35 1.02 -6.79 6.23
N PHE A 36 0.66 -6.19 5.11
CA PHE A 36 1.57 -6.00 3.99
C PHE A 36 2.42 -4.73 4.12
N PRO A 37 3.68 -4.76 3.63
CA PRO A 37 4.48 -3.56 3.52
C PRO A 37 3.90 -2.61 2.46
N PRO A 38 3.94 -1.28 2.68
CA PRO A 38 3.28 -0.32 1.80
C PRO A 38 3.92 -0.20 0.40
N GLY A 39 5.16 -0.66 0.24
CA GLY A 39 5.95 -0.58 -1.00
C GLY A 39 5.57 -1.55 -2.10
N LEU A 40 4.53 -2.36 -1.90
CA LEU A 40 3.99 -3.24 -2.95
C LEU A 40 3.25 -2.49 -4.06
N VAL A 41 2.82 -1.25 -3.80
CA VAL A 41 2.06 -0.43 -4.76
C VAL A 41 2.81 0.87 -5.08
N PRO A 42 3.06 1.19 -6.36
CA PRO A 42 3.76 2.42 -6.70
C PRO A 42 2.90 3.67 -6.48
N ARG A 43 3.53 4.75 -6.00
CA ARG A 43 2.88 6.07 -5.86
C ARG A 43 2.90 6.85 -7.17
N GLY A 44 2.06 7.90 -7.22
CA GLY A 44 2.04 8.90 -8.30
C GLY A 44 1.19 8.53 -9.51
N VAL A 45 0.58 7.34 -9.52
CA VAL A 45 -0.27 6.86 -10.62
C VAL A 45 -1.63 6.30 -10.17
N VAL A 46 -1.81 6.01 -8.88
CA VAL A 46 -3.08 5.52 -8.32
C VAL A 46 -4.14 6.60 -8.39
N THR A 47 -5.28 6.29 -9.01
CA THR A 47 -6.43 7.20 -9.14
C THR A 47 -7.63 6.79 -8.31
N ARG A 48 -7.79 5.49 -8.06
CA ARG A 48 -8.91 4.94 -7.28
C ARG A 48 -8.53 3.60 -6.68
N PHE A 49 -9.02 3.34 -5.48
CA PHE A 49 -9.01 2.02 -4.86
C PHE A 49 -10.43 1.63 -4.45
N ARG A 50 -10.76 0.34 -4.55
CA ARG A 50 -12.03 -0.24 -4.08
C ARG A 50 -11.71 -1.52 -3.34
N LEU A 51 -12.34 -1.71 -2.19
CA LEU A 51 -12.27 -2.93 -1.39
C LEU A 51 -13.68 -3.32 -0.96
N ASN A 52 -14.00 -4.61 -1.07
CA ASN A 52 -15.13 -5.20 -0.37
C ASN A 52 -14.63 -5.83 0.92
N SER A 53 -14.79 -5.15 2.05
CA SER A 53 -14.27 -5.61 3.35
C SER A 53 -14.88 -6.93 3.82
N ASN A 54 -16.01 -7.37 3.27
CA ASN A 54 -16.62 -8.66 3.62
C ASN A 54 -15.96 -9.84 2.88
N THR A 55 -15.40 -9.60 1.68
CA THR A 55 -14.87 -10.66 0.82
C THR A 55 -13.38 -10.54 0.52
N GLY A 56 -12.74 -9.42 0.87
CA GLY A 56 -11.36 -9.12 0.51
C GLY A 56 -11.16 -8.75 -0.97
N GLN A 57 -12.20 -8.80 -1.81
CA GLN A 57 -12.06 -8.45 -3.23
C GLN A 57 -11.69 -6.98 -3.39
N PHE A 58 -10.58 -6.71 -4.07
CA PHE A 58 -10.13 -5.35 -4.33
C PHE A 58 -9.94 -5.05 -5.83
N ALA A 59 -10.00 -3.76 -6.15
CA ALA A 59 -9.61 -3.23 -7.45
C ALA A 59 -8.87 -1.91 -7.27
N LEU A 60 -7.63 -1.87 -7.73
CA LEU A 60 -6.77 -0.70 -7.79
C LEU A 60 -6.69 -0.20 -9.24
N TYR A 61 -6.85 1.11 -9.43
CA TYR A 61 -6.86 1.74 -10.75
C TYR A 61 -5.74 2.76 -10.86
N LEU A 62 -4.96 2.65 -11.93
CA LEU A 62 -3.88 3.58 -12.26
C LEU A 62 -4.27 4.43 -13.49
N ASN A 63 -3.80 5.66 -13.56
CA ASN A 63 -4.03 6.53 -14.73
C ASN A 63 -3.29 6.05 -15.99
N LYS A 64 -2.20 5.31 -15.82
CA LYS A 64 -1.37 4.73 -16.89
C LYS A 64 -0.73 3.44 -16.42
N THR A 65 -0.25 2.63 -17.35
CA THR A 65 0.62 1.50 -17.02
C THR A 65 1.91 2.02 -16.38
N CYS A 66 2.45 1.24 -15.47
CA CYS A 66 3.65 1.60 -14.72
C CYS A 66 4.70 0.50 -14.87
N SER A 67 5.96 0.86 -15.06
CA SER A 67 7.05 -0.12 -15.04
C SER A 67 8.31 0.49 -14.44
N PHE A 68 9.09 -0.33 -13.75
CA PHE A 68 10.39 0.02 -13.18
C PHE A 68 11.13 -1.27 -12.83
N THR A 69 12.44 -1.16 -12.60
CA THR A 69 13.26 -2.27 -12.10
C THR A 69 13.35 -2.17 -10.58
N ALA A 70 13.15 -3.29 -9.87
CA ALA A 70 13.30 -3.39 -8.43
C ALA A 70 13.96 -4.73 -8.09
N TYR A 71 14.99 -4.70 -7.24
CA TYR A 71 15.67 -5.90 -6.73
C TYR A 71 16.11 -6.90 -7.83
N GLY A 72 16.50 -6.40 -9.02
CA GLY A 72 16.92 -7.23 -10.15
C GLY A 72 15.80 -7.71 -11.06
N TYR A 73 14.54 -7.36 -10.78
CA TYR A 73 13.38 -7.72 -11.60
C TYR A 73 12.78 -6.50 -12.29
N ASP A 74 12.45 -6.63 -13.57
CA ASP A 74 11.57 -5.67 -14.25
C ASP A 74 10.12 -5.96 -13.84
N VAL A 75 9.48 -4.99 -13.20
CA VAL A 75 8.09 -5.10 -12.73
C VAL A 75 7.21 -4.17 -13.57
N ARG A 76 6.01 -4.64 -13.91
CA ARG A 76 4.99 -3.87 -14.63
C ARG A 76 3.64 -3.98 -13.95
N PHE A 77 3.05 -2.83 -13.64
CA PHE A 77 1.67 -2.70 -13.19
C PHE A 77 0.80 -2.24 -14.37
N GLN A 78 -0.29 -2.95 -14.61
CA GLN A 78 -1.31 -2.57 -15.56
C GLN A 78 -2.21 -1.46 -15.00
N THR A 79 -3.06 -0.87 -15.83
CA THR A 79 -3.96 0.22 -15.40
C THR A 79 -5.02 -0.25 -14.42
N GLN A 80 -5.26 -1.56 -14.33
CA GLN A 80 -6.16 -2.16 -13.37
C GLN A 80 -5.49 -3.36 -12.72
N ILE A 81 -5.42 -3.34 -11.40
CA ILE A 81 -4.95 -4.46 -10.57
C ILE A 81 -6.13 -4.96 -9.73
N ARG A 82 -6.28 -6.28 -9.64
CA ARG A 82 -7.37 -6.93 -8.89
C ARG A 82 -6.85 -8.18 -8.21
N GLY A 83 -7.50 -8.55 -7.12
CA GLY A 83 -7.23 -9.78 -6.38
C GLY A 83 -8.17 -9.89 -5.19
N VAL A 84 -7.90 -10.86 -4.32
CA VAL A 84 -8.54 -11.01 -3.01
C VAL A 84 -7.45 -10.84 -1.97
N ILE A 85 -7.60 -9.85 -1.08
CA ILE A 85 -6.67 -9.61 0.03
C ILE A 85 -7.25 -10.20 1.33
N ARG A 86 -6.39 -10.89 2.06
CA ARG A 86 -6.59 -11.36 3.43
C ARG A 86 -5.38 -10.96 4.27
N ASP A 87 -5.42 -11.31 5.55
CA ASP A 87 -4.27 -11.11 6.42
C ASP A 87 -3.07 -11.87 5.83
N GLU A 88 -2.00 -11.14 5.53
CA GLU A 88 -0.72 -11.68 5.03
C GLU A 88 -0.78 -12.35 3.65
N GLU A 89 -1.93 -12.39 2.99
CA GLU A 89 -2.11 -13.09 1.71
C GLU A 89 -2.89 -12.25 0.68
N ILE A 90 -2.43 -12.26 -0.58
CA ILE A 90 -3.18 -11.79 -1.75
C ILE A 90 -3.23 -12.92 -2.77
N GLU A 91 -4.42 -13.43 -3.06
CA GLU A 91 -4.64 -14.48 -4.07
C GLU A 91 -5.32 -13.95 -5.32
N GLY A 92 -5.16 -14.69 -6.42
CA GLY A 92 -5.83 -14.42 -7.69
C GLY A 92 -5.47 -13.04 -8.26
N LEU A 93 -4.25 -12.58 -7.96
CA LEU A 93 -3.72 -11.30 -8.39
C LEU A 93 -3.69 -11.24 -9.92
N ARG A 94 -4.11 -10.10 -10.47
CA ARG A 94 -4.05 -9.79 -11.90
C ARG A 94 -3.61 -8.37 -12.10
N GLY A 95 -2.82 -8.14 -13.15
CA GLY A 95 -2.38 -6.81 -13.53
C GLY A 95 -1.04 -6.39 -12.91
N VAL A 96 -0.32 -7.30 -12.25
CA VAL A 96 1.08 -7.12 -11.87
C VAL A 96 1.89 -8.20 -12.57
N GLN A 97 2.94 -7.79 -13.27
CA GLN A 97 3.77 -8.66 -14.06
C GLN A 97 5.23 -8.49 -13.69
N VAL A 98 5.95 -9.60 -13.64
CA VAL A 98 7.41 -9.63 -13.54
C VAL A 98 7.99 -10.18 -14.83
N ARG A 99 9.13 -9.65 -15.24
CA ARG A 99 9.82 -10.17 -16.43
C ARG A 99 10.67 -11.37 -16.06
N MET A 100 10.42 -12.48 -16.74
CA MET A 100 11.24 -13.68 -16.65
C MET A 100 11.86 -13.96 -18.01
N MET A 101 13.20 -14.01 -18.04
CA MET A 101 13.97 -14.14 -19.28
C MET A 101 13.46 -13.11 -20.32
N ASN A 102 12.82 -13.55 -21.40
CA ASN A 102 12.38 -12.66 -22.48
C ASN A 102 10.86 -12.42 -22.52
N PHE A 103 10.09 -12.89 -21.54
CA PHE A 103 8.63 -12.72 -21.49
C PHE A 103 8.16 -12.12 -20.16
N TRP A 104 6.92 -11.63 -20.16
CA TRP A 104 6.25 -11.11 -18.96
C TRP A 104 5.38 -12.23 -18.37
N SER A 105 5.54 -12.49 -17.08
CA SER A 105 4.72 -13.44 -16.30
C SER A 105 3.84 -12.63 -15.36
N ASP A 106 2.55 -12.98 -15.27
CA ASP A 106 1.68 -12.44 -14.24
C ASP A 106 2.09 -12.99 -12.87
N LEU A 107 2.08 -12.14 -11.85
CA LEU A 107 2.05 -12.56 -10.46
C LEU A 107 0.60 -12.89 -10.12
N VAL A 108 0.39 -14.06 -9.52
CA VAL A 108 -0.93 -14.56 -9.16
C VAL A 108 -1.15 -14.54 -7.65
N GLU A 109 -0.07 -14.51 -6.87
CA GLU A 109 -0.11 -14.60 -5.43
C GLU A 109 1.04 -13.82 -4.77
N VAL A 110 0.76 -13.24 -3.62
CA VAL A 110 1.73 -12.54 -2.77
C VAL A 110 1.41 -12.87 -1.32
N GLU A 111 2.38 -13.42 -0.60
CA GLU A 111 2.21 -13.82 0.80
C GLU A 111 3.32 -13.22 1.67
N VAL A 112 3.01 -12.81 2.90
CA VAL A 112 3.99 -12.44 3.91
C VAL A 112 4.27 -13.70 4.74
N VAL A 113 5.51 -14.18 4.66
CA VAL A 113 5.96 -15.46 5.22
C VAL A 113 7.07 -15.25 6.25
N GLU A 114 7.57 -16.35 6.83
CA GLU A 114 8.64 -16.35 7.84
C GLU A 114 8.38 -15.35 8.98
N ASP A 115 7.23 -15.47 9.64
CA ASP A 115 6.82 -14.59 10.76
C ASP A 115 6.86 -13.08 10.43
N GLY A 116 6.69 -12.73 9.15
CA GLY A 116 6.69 -11.34 8.69
C GLY A 116 8.05 -10.82 8.24
N GLU A 117 9.06 -11.69 8.12
CA GLU A 117 10.40 -11.31 7.69
C GLU A 117 10.56 -11.28 6.17
N GLU A 118 9.76 -12.07 5.43
CA GLU A 118 9.82 -12.18 3.98
C GLU A 118 8.46 -11.99 3.29
N VAL A 119 8.50 -11.63 2.01
CA VAL A 119 7.36 -11.58 1.11
C VAL A 119 7.64 -12.56 -0.03
N GLU A 120 6.83 -13.60 -0.14
CA GLU A 120 6.83 -14.53 -1.25
C GLU A 120 6.01 -13.94 -2.41
N PHE A 121 6.58 -13.98 -3.62
CA PHE A 121 5.89 -13.62 -4.87
C PHE A 121 5.78 -14.83 -5.77
N SER A 122 4.56 -15.24 -6.11
CA SER A 122 4.30 -16.45 -6.89
C SER A 122 3.53 -16.16 -8.18
N ASN A 123 3.86 -16.93 -9.22
CA ASN A 123 3.09 -16.99 -10.48
C ASN A 123 2.34 -18.32 -10.65
N GLY A 124 2.27 -19.14 -9.59
CA GLY A 124 1.56 -20.42 -9.54
C GLY A 124 2.41 -21.64 -9.92
N PHE A 125 3.59 -21.45 -10.49
CA PHE A 125 4.54 -22.54 -10.78
C PHE A 125 5.96 -22.28 -10.28
N ALA A 126 6.27 -21.02 -9.97
CA ALA A 126 7.50 -20.59 -9.33
C ALA A 126 7.17 -19.49 -8.31
N ALA A 127 7.96 -19.48 -7.24
CA ALA A 127 7.93 -18.49 -6.18
C ALA A 127 9.33 -17.88 -5.98
N VAL A 128 9.38 -16.68 -5.44
CA VAL A 128 10.61 -16.03 -4.99
C VAL A 128 10.34 -15.26 -3.72
N ASP A 129 11.21 -15.46 -2.74
CA ASP A 129 11.13 -14.80 -1.45
C ASP A 129 12.03 -13.57 -1.45
N MET A 130 11.52 -12.50 -0.84
CA MET A 130 12.25 -11.26 -0.68
C MET A 130 12.05 -10.70 0.72
N PRO A 131 13.10 -10.20 1.37
CA PRO A 131 12.97 -9.62 2.69
C PRO A 131 11.97 -8.45 2.73
N VAL A 132 11.10 -8.44 3.74
CA VAL A 132 10.01 -7.45 3.88
C VAL A 132 10.53 -6.01 3.90
N TYR A 133 11.76 -5.80 4.41
CA TYR A 133 12.37 -4.47 4.55
C TYR A 133 12.60 -3.78 3.20
N ASN A 134 12.70 -4.54 2.10
CA ASN A 134 12.76 -4.00 0.76
C ASN A 134 11.53 -3.14 0.45
N PHE A 135 10.37 -3.53 0.97
CA PHE A 135 9.10 -2.92 0.61
C PHE A 135 8.60 -1.89 1.64
N PHE A 136 9.41 -1.47 2.60
CA PHE A 136 9.01 -0.40 3.54
C PHE A 136 8.91 0.98 2.87
N ASN A 137 9.73 1.23 1.85
CA ASN A 137 9.65 2.44 1.06
C ASN A 137 8.64 2.29 -0.08
N ILE A 138 7.95 3.37 -0.45
CA ILE A 138 6.98 3.34 -1.55
C ILE A 138 7.68 3.74 -2.86
N PRO A 139 7.81 2.83 -3.85
CA PRO A 139 8.45 3.16 -5.12
C PRO A 139 7.60 4.16 -5.92
N MET A 140 8.24 5.03 -6.69
CA MET A 140 7.52 5.87 -7.66
C MET A 140 7.42 5.16 -9.00
N CYS A 141 6.34 5.44 -9.70
CA CYS A 141 6.21 4.93 -11.05
C CYS A 141 7.32 5.43 -11.99
N GLY A 142 7.95 4.53 -12.73
CA GLY A 142 9.02 4.82 -13.70
C GLY A 142 10.41 4.61 -13.12
N CYS A 143 10.80 5.37 -12.10
CA CYS A 143 12.14 5.32 -11.50
C CYS A 143 12.27 4.39 -10.28
N GLY A 144 11.17 3.76 -9.84
CA GLY A 144 11.19 2.79 -8.74
C GLY A 144 11.65 3.41 -7.42
N PHE A 145 12.67 2.81 -6.80
CA PHE A 145 13.27 3.27 -5.55
C PHE A 145 14.41 4.29 -5.73
N ASP A 146 14.88 4.52 -6.97
CA ASP A 146 16.10 5.28 -7.27
C ASP A 146 15.85 6.74 -7.72
N CYS A 147 14.64 7.26 -7.57
CA CYS A 147 14.24 8.58 -8.10
C CYS A 147 15.03 9.78 -7.55
N ARG A 148 15.85 9.60 -6.50
CA ARG A 148 16.77 10.63 -5.99
C ARG A 148 18.06 10.78 -6.80
N ARG A 149 18.49 9.75 -7.55
CA ARG A 149 19.73 9.79 -8.34
C ARG A 149 19.61 10.58 -9.65
N SER A 150 18.39 10.89 -10.10
CA SER A 150 18.14 11.66 -11.33
C SER A 150 18.48 13.15 -11.20
N PHE A 151 18.82 13.65 -10.00
CA PHE A 151 19.17 15.06 -9.75
C PHE A 151 20.68 15.31 -9.57
N ALA A 152 21.51 14.27 -9.57
CA ALA A 152 22.95 14.38 -9.32
C ALA A 152 23.80 14.29 -10.60
N GLY A 153 23.21 14.61 -11.75
CA GLY A 153 23.85 14.55 -13.07
C GLY A 153 23.64 15.82 -13.88
N THR A 154 24.04 16.96 -13.33
CA THR A 154 24.28 18.23 -14.06
C THR A 154 25.42 18.98 -13.39
#